data_AF-A0A8H1QNK1-F1
#
_entry.id   AF-A0A8H1QNK1-F1
#
_cell.length_a   1.000
_cell.length_b   1.000
_cell.length_c   1.000
_cell.angle_alpha   90.00
_cell.angle_beta   90.00
_cell.angle_gamma   90.00
#
_symmetry.space_group_name_H-M   'P 1'
#
loop_
_entity.id
_entity.type
_entity.pdbx_description
1 polymer ?
#
loop_
_entity_poly.entity_id
_entity_poly.type
_entity_poly.pdbx_seq_one_letter_code
_entity_poly.pdbx_strand_id
1 'polypeptide(L)'
;MLATPVRRRRPWYLLGIGVVLACVLQLLAAASPHAADRQRAAAPSGQAEETCAVKGKPSGKVLQGYWENWDGASNGVHPPFGWTPITDSRIRAHGYNVLNAAFPVIRSDGTVLWEDGMDSTVKVATPAEMCAAKAQGQTLLMSIGGATAGIDLSSRAVADRFVETIVPILKKYNFDGIDIDIETGLTGSGNINQLSTSQANLIHIIDGVLAKMPPQFGLTMAPETAYVTGGSVVYGSIWGAYLPIIKKYADNGRLWWLNMQYYNGSMYGCSGDSYSAGTVQGFTAQTDCLDKGLVIQGTTIRVPYDKQVPGLPAQPGAGGGYTSPSLVSQAWNHYAGRLKGLMTWSLNWDGSRNWTFGDNVKALQGR
;
A
#
# COMPACT_ATOMS: atom_id res chain seq x y z
N MET A 1 57.64 2.55 20.27
CA MET A 1 57.99 3.56 19.24
C MET A 1 56.74 4.37 18.96
N LEU A 2 56.82 5.67 19.25
CA LEU A 2 55.69 6.59 19.32
C LEU A 2 55.20 7.00 17.92
N ALA A 3 53.87 7.02 17.74
CA ALA A 3 53.20 7.62 16.61
C ALA A 3 53.11 9.16 16.78
N THR A 4 53.51 9.90 15.76
CA THR A 4 53.44 11.36 15.64
C THR A 4 52.07 11.79 15.12
N PRO A 5 51.44 12.86 15.65
CA PRO A 5 50.23 13.44 15.09
C PRO A 5 50.52 14.66 14.21
N VAL A 6 49.89 14.72 13.03
CA VAL A 6 49.93 15.86 12.12
C VAL A 6 48.90 16.92 12.54
N ARG A 7 49.39 18.13 12.82
CA ARG A 7 48.62 19.34 13.18
C ARG A 7 47.79 19.88 12.02
N ARG A 8 46.48 20.08 12.22
CA ARG A 8 45.63 20.96 11.41
C ARG A 8 45.84 22.43 11.81
N ARG A 9 46.05 23.33 10.84
CA ARG A 9 46.04 24.79 11.02
C ARG A 9 44.73 25.38 10.48
N ARG A 10 44.05 26.17 11.31
CA ARG A 10 43.03 27.16 10.92
C ARG A 10 43.70 28.51 10.67
N PRO A 11 43.08 29.39 9.87
CA PRO A 11 43.10 30.81 10.21
C PRO A 11 41.68 31.38 10.34
N TRP A 12 41.58 32.35 11.25
CA TRP A 12 40.42 33.21 11.55
C TRP A 12 40.53 34.51 10.77
N TYR A 13 39.42 35.13 10.36
CA TYR A 13 39.17 36.58 10.19
C TYR A 13 37.66 36.76 9.95
N LEU A 14 36.90 37.81 10.32
CA LEU A 14 36.96 38.92 11.29
C LEU A 14 35.51 39.45 11.33
N LEU A 15 35.05 39.94 12.49
CA LEU A 15 33.77 40.66 12.64
C LEU A 15 33.82 42.01 11.91
N GLY A 16 32.67 42.45 11.38
CA GLY A 16 32.40 43.83 10.99
C GLY A 16 30.93 44.18 11.24
N ILE A 17 30.67 44.89 12.34
CA ILE A 17 29.40 45.57 12.67
C ILE A 17 29.52 47.03 12.23
N GLY A 18 28.46 47.58 11.65
CA GLY A 18 28.35 49.03 11.40
C GLY A 18 26.89 49.44 11.15
N VAL A 19 26.27 50.03 12.16
CA VAL A 19 24.95 50.72 12.16
C VAL A 19 25.21 52.21 12.37
N VAL A 20 24.56 53.11 11.62
CA VAL A 20 24.02 54.47 11.97
C VAL A 20 23.26 54.95 10.70
N LEU A 21 21.93 55.13 10.63
CA LEU A 21 20.92 56.01 11.26
C LEU A 21 20.80 57.47 10.73
N ALA A 22 19.58 57.75 10.24
CA ALA A 22 18.76 58.98 10.39
C ALA A 22 18.77 60.16 9.37
N CYS A 23 17.55 60.36 8.80
CA CYS A 23 16.75 61.60 8.64
C CYS A 23 17.26 62.75 7.75
N VAL A 24 16.44 63.42 6.91
CA VAL A 24 15.31 64.31 7.26
C VAL A 24 14.40 64.63 6.04
N LEU A 25 13.06 64.65 6.29
CA LEU A 25 11.89 65.44 5.80
C LEU A 25 11.94 66.21 4.43
N GLN A 26 10.86 66.55 3.72
CA GLN A 26 9.39 66.36 3.66
C GLN A 26 8.93 67.10 2.38
N LEU A 27 7.78 66.73 1.77
CA LEU A 27 6.75 67.70 1.35
C LEU A 27 5.46 66.98 0.95
N LEU A 28 4.35 67.54 1.45
CA LEU A 28 2.96 67.09 1.35
C LEU A 28 2.33 67.43 -0.02
N ALA A 29 1.43 66.58 -0.50
CA ALA A 29 0.22 67.02 -1.18
C ALA A 29 -0.88 65.94 -1.05
N ALA A 30 -2.03 66.35 -0.54
CA ALA A 30 -3.21 65.54 -0.31
C ALA A 30 -4.09 65.43 -1.57
N ALA A 31 -4.66 64.26 -1.82
CA ALA A 31 -5.98 64.10 -2.44
C ALA A 31 -6.47 62.64 -2.29
N SER A 32 -7.73 62.47 -1.91
CA SER A 32 -8.51 61.24 -1.95
C SER A 32 -9.98 61.64 -2.19
N PRO A 33 -10.89 60.72 -2.51
CA PRO A 33 -10.84 59.60 -3.45
C PRO A 33 -12.02 59.68 -4.44
N HIS A 34 -11.99 59.02 -5.60
CA HIS A 34 -13.22 58.62 -6.30
C HIS A 34 -13.08 57.18 -6.78
N ALA A 35 -13.86 56.32 -6.12
CA ALA A 35 -14.00 54.90 -6.40
C ALA A 35 -14.72 54.70 -7.74
N ALA A 36 -14.10 53.93 -8.63
CA ALA A 36 -14.79 53.26 -9.72
C ALA A 36 -14.89 51.78 -9.33
N ASP A 37 -16.08 51.40 -8.89
CA ASP A 37 -16.48 50.07 -8.46
C ASP A 37 -16.39 49.09 -9.66
N ARG A 38 -15.31 48.32 -9.74
CA ARG A 38 -15.29 47.10 -10.55
C ARG A 38 -15.69 45.95 -9.64
N GLN A 39 -16.96 45.57 -9.71
CA GLN A 39 -17.42 44.27 -9.25
C GLN A 39 -16.60 43.18 -9.95
N ARG A 40 -15.54 42.73 -9.28
CA ARG A 40 -14.95 41.41 -9.51
C ARG A 40 -16.03 40.44 -9.08
N ALA A 41 -16.71 39.82 -10.04
CA ALA A 41 -17.44 38.59 -9.78
C ALA A 41 -16.47 37.63 -9.10
N ALA A 42 -16.70 37.37 -7.81
CA ALA A 42 -16.01 36.33 -7.10
C ALA A 42 -16.37 35.02 -7.82
N ALA A 43 -15.39 34.41 -8.47
CA ALA A 43 -15.51 33.01 -8.86
C ALA A 43 -15.84 32.22 -7.58
N PRO A 44 -16.82 31.31 -7.59
CA PRO A 44 -17.04 30.47 -6.42
C PRO A 44 -15.75 29.69 -6.21
N SER A 45 -15.09 29.93 -5.08
CA SER A 45 -14.08 29.01 -4.56
C SER A 45 -14.83 27.72 -4.27
N GLY A 46 -14.89 26.84 -5.27
CA GLY A 46 -15.47 25.51 -5.10
C GLY A 46 -14.70 24.84 -3.97
N GLN A 47 -15.33 24.74 -2.81
CA GLN A 47 -14.80 23.93 -1.72
C GLN A 47 -14.70 22.52 -2.29
N ALA A 48 -13.49 21.96 -2.30
CA ALA A 48 -13.29 20.60 -2.75
C ALA A 48 -14.16 19.68 -1.88
N GLU A 49 -14.91 18.76 -2.51
CA GLU A 49 -15.82 17.87 -1.79
C GLU A 49 -15.04 17.02 -0.78
N GLU A 50 -15.33 17.17 0.51
CA GLU A 50 -14.69 16.41 1.57
C GLU A 50 -15.24 14.98 1.72
N THR A 51 -16.36 14.69 1.06
CA THR A 51 -17.03 13.38 1.09
C THR A 51 -17.36 12.91 -0.31
N CYS A 52 -17.10 11.64 -0.60
CA CYS A 52 -17.42 11.04 -1.89
C CYS A 52 -17.80 9.56 -1.72
N ALA A 53 -18.60 9.05 -2.66
CA ALA A 53 -19.13 7.69 -2.59
C ALA A 53 -18.03 6.63 -2.60
N VAL A 54 -18.23 5.54 -1.84
CA VAL A 54 -17.41 4.32 -1.89
C VAL A 54 -17.57 3.67 -3.26
N LYS A 55 -16.45 3.48 -3.98
CA LYS A 55 -16.40 2.77 -5.26
C LYS A 55 -16.45 1.26 -5.02
N GLY A 56 -17.13 0.55 -5.91
CA GLY A 56 -17.09 -0.92 -5.92
C GLY A 56 -15.84 -1.47 -6.60
N LYS A 57 -15.76 -2.80 -6.66
CA LYS A 57 -14.66 -3.53 -7.31
C LYS A 57 -14.43 -3.02 -8.74
N PRO A 58 -13.21 -2.63 -9.14
CA PRO A 58 -12.90 -2.27 -10.52
C PRO A 58 -13.32 -3.36 -11.51
N SER A 59 -14.02 -3.00 -12.59
CA SER A 59 -14.48 -3.95 -13.60
C SER A 59 -13.33 -4.45 -14.50
N GLY A 60 -12.40 -3.57 -14.87
CA GLY A 60 -11.26 -3.88 -15.73
C GLY A 60 -10.05 -4.51 -15.02
N LYS A 61 -8.92 -4.56 -15.73
CA LYS A 61 -7.63 -4.98 -15.14
C LYS A 61 -7.13 -3.96 -14.13
N VAL A 62 -6.39 -4.46 -13.15
CA VAL A 62 -5.80 -3.62 -12.09
C VAL A 62 -4.29 -3.61 -12.19
N LEU A 63 -3.71 -2.44 -11.98
CA LEU A 63 -2.33 -2.28 -11.52
C LEU A 63 -2.43 -1.63 -10.14
N GLN A 64 -2.14 -2.43 -9.13
CA GLN A 64 -2.19 -2.02 -7.73
C GLN A 64 -0.79 -1.63 -7.26
N GLY A 65 -0.65 -0.42 -6.72
CA GLY A 65 0.62 0.04 -6.15
C GLY A 65 0.44 0.37 -4.67
N TYR A 66 1.39 -0.04 -3.85
CA TYR A 66 1.52 0.52 -2.51
C TYR A 66 2.00 1.97 -2.63
N TRP A 67 1.21 2.91 -2.12
CA TRP A 67 1.53 4.32 -2.01
C TRP A 67 2.05 4.59 -0.61
N GLU A 68 3.32 4.98 -0.54
CA GLU A 68 4.00 5.26 0.72
C GLU A 68 3.51 6.60 1.27
N ASN A 69 2.79 6.57 2.39
CA ASN A 69 2.30 7.77 3.08
C ASN A 69 3.40 8.51 3.86
N TRP A 70 4.66 8.14 3.65
CA TRP A 70 5.84 8.73 4.25
C TRP A 70 6.89 9.03 3.18
N ASP A 71 7.92 9.80 3.53
CA ASP A 71 9.05 10.03 2.63
C ASP A 71 10.12 8.97 2.83
N GLY A 72 10.00 7.82 2.14
CA GLY A 72 10.98 6.74 2.22
C GLY A 72 12.39 7.13 1.76
N ALA A 73 12.53 8.22 0.99
CA ALA A 73 13.81 8.70 0.49
C ALA A 73 14.55 9.59 1.51
N SER A 74 13.88 10.10 2.55
CA SER A 74 14.42 11.11 3.47
C SER A 74 15.71 10.67 4.17
N ASN A 75 15.81 9.37 4.47
CA ASN A 75 16.94 8.77 5.19
C ASN A 75 17.82 7.90 4.27
N GLY A 76 17.59 7.94 2.95
CA GLY A 76 18.32 7.16 1.95
C GLY A 76 18.02 5.66 1.95
N VAL A 77 16.97 5.21 2.64
CA VAL A 77 16.55 3.80 2.68
C VAL A 77 15.85 3.42 1.38
N HIS A 78 14.94 4.27 0.89
CA HIS A 78 14.35 4.11 -0.44
C HIS A 78 15.04 5.03 -1.46
N PRO A 79 15.04 4.66 -2.75
CA PRO A 79 15.57 5.48 -3.82
C PRO A 79 14.78 6.79 -4.00
N PRO A 80 15.38 7.80 -4.66
CA PRO A 80 14.80 9.14 -4.75
C PRO A 80 13.51 9.19 -5.58
N PHE A 81 12.38 9.28 -4.90
CA PHE A 81 11.08 9.74 -5.40
C PHE A 81 10.28 10.35 -4.24
N GLY A 82 10.39 9.71 -3.07
CA GLY A 82 9.89 10.20 -1.80
C GLY A 82 8.36 10.23 -1.73
N TRP A 83 7.83 11.04 -0.82
CA TRP A 83 6.38 11.25 -0.70
C TRP A 83 5.83 11.99 -1.93
N THR A 84 4.70 11.52 -2.45
CA THR A 84 3.99 12.16 -3.57
C THR A 84 2.52 12.35 -3.22
N PRO A 85 1.86 13.47 -3.61
CA PRO A 85 0.42 13.61 -3.42
C PRO A 85 -0.35 12.46 -4.07
N ILE A 86 -1.39 11.96 -3.41
CA ILE A 86 -2.23 10.88 -3.97
C ILE A 86 -2.94 11.28 -5.28
N THR A 87 -3.03 12.58 -5.55
CA THR A 87 -3.58 13.18 -6.78
C THR A 87 -2.53 13.42 -7.87
N ASP A 88 -1.28 13.00 -7.67
CA ASP A 88 -0.22 13.21 -8.67
C ASP A 88 -0.59 12.52 -9.99
N SER A 89 -0.67 13.30 -11.07
CA SER A 89 -1.12 12.80 -12.37
C SER A 89 -0.22 11.72 -12.96
N ARG A 90 1.07 11.65 -12.54
CA ARG A 90 2.02 10.64 -13.01
C ARG A 90 1.59 9.23 -12.60
N ILE A 91 0.98 9.08 -11.41
CA ILE A 91 0.48 7.79 -10.91
C ILE A 91 -0.43 7.13 -11.96
N ARG A 92 -1.44 7.86 -12.42
CA ARG A 92 -2.37 7.36 -13.45
C ARG A 92 -1.72 7.30 -14.83
N ALA A 93 -0.87 8.27 -15.17
CA ALA A 93 -0.18 8.29 -16.46
C ALA A 93 0.63 7.00 -16.68
N HIS A 94 1.21 6.44 -15.61
CA HIS A 94 1.97 5.20 -15.58
C HIS A 94 1.15 3.97 -15.16
N GLY A 95 -0.17 4.04 -15.31
CA GLY A 95 -1.05 2.88 -15.30
C GLY A 95 -1.66 2.49 -13.96
N TYR A 96 -1.21 3.05 -12.83
CA TYR A 96 -1.75 2.70 -11.52
C TYR A 96 -3.19 3.19 -11.39
N ASN A 97 -4.10 2.26 -11.08
CA ASN A 97 -5.54 2.52 -10.93
C ASN A 97 -6.13 2.02 -9.59
N VAL A 98 -5.32 1.32 -8.80
CA VAL A 98 -5.62 0.96 -7.41
C VAL A 98 -4.43 1.35 -6.54
N LEU A 99 -4.67 2.11 -5.48
CA LEU A 99 -3.63 2.56 -4.56
C LEU A 99 -3.88 1.97 -3.18
N ASN A 100 -2.89 1.25 -2.66
CA ASN A 100 -2.85 0.79 -1.28
C ASN A 100 -2.12 1.84 -0.46
N ALA A 101 -2.85 2.64 0.30
CA ALA A 101 -2.27 3.62 1.19
C ALA A 101 -1.60 2.88 2.36
N ALA A 102 -0.28 2.95 2.40
CA ALA A 102 0.59 2.21 3.30
C ALA A 102 1.22 3.18 4.29
N PHE A 103 1.24 2.94 5.60
CA PHE A 103 0.33 2.12 6.40
C PHE A 103 -0.24 3.02 7.51
N PRO A 104 -1.37 2.69 8.14
CA PRO A 104 -1.74 3.32 9.40
C PRO A 104 -0.77 2.90 10.51
N VAL A 105 -0.59 3.76 11.52
CA VAL A 105 0.08 3.35 12.76
C VAL A 105 -0.91 2.60 13.64
N ILE A 106 -0.50 1.45 14.18
CA ILE A 106 -1.32 0.62 15.06
C ILE A 106 -0.62 0.53 16.42
N ARG A 107 -1.27 1.03 17.46
CA ARG A 107 -0.77 0.95 18.84
C ARG A 107 -1.01 -0.45 19.41
N SER A 108 -0.27 -0.80 20.46
CA SER A 108 -0.36 -2.12 21.11
C SER A 108 -1.74 -2.43 21.71
N ASP A 109 -2.54 -1.42 22.04
CA ASP A 109 -3.92 -1.58 22.52
C ASP A 109 -4.94 -1.80 21.38
N GLY A 110 -4.49 -1.78 20.12
CA GLY A 110 -5.33 -1.86 18.93
C GLY A 110 -5.78 -0.52 18.38
N THR A 111 -5.43 0.62 19.00
CA THR A 111 -5.80 1.93 18.48
C THR A 111 -5.10 2.23 17.16
N VAL A 112 -5.87 2.52 16.12
CA VAL A 112 -5.37 2.90 14.78
C VAL A 112 -5.26 4.42 14.64
N LEU A 113 -4.18 4.90 14.02
CA LEU A 113 -3.94 6.31 13.67
C LEU A 113 -3.79 6.47 12.16
N TRP A 114 -4.31 7.58 11.64
CA TRP A 114 -4.16 8.01 10.25
C TRP A 114 -4.22 9.54 10.18
N GLU A 115 -3.07 10.17 10.40
CA GLU A 115 -2.92 11.62 10.47
C GLU A 115 -1.48 12.05 10.17
N ASP A 116 -1.29 13.32 9.83
CA ASP A 116 0.03 13.89 9.59
C ASP A 116 0.90 13.79 10.86
N GLY A 117 2.16 13.40 10.69
CA GLY A 117 3.10 13.29 11.79
C GLY A 117 2.86 12.13 12.75
N MET A 118 2.02 11.14 12.40
CA MET A 118 1.86 9.92 13.19
C MET A 118 3.14 9.09 13.31
N ASP A 119 4.07 9.26 12.36
CA ASP A 119 5.49 8.92 12.47
C ASP A 119 6.31 10.01 11.75
N SER A 120 7.62 10.01 11.95
CA SER A 120 8.59 10.76 11.19
C SER A 120 8.33 10.65 9.68
N THR A 121 8.23 11.81 9.02
CA THR A 121 7.98 11.97 7.58
C THR A 121 6.60 11.54 7.07
N VAL A 122 5.72 11.02 7.93
CA VAL A 122 4.38 10.61 7.52
C VAL A 122 3.50 11.82 7.23
N LYS A 123 2.86 11.78 6.06
CA LYS A 123 1.85 12.73 5.60
C LYS A 123 0.73 11.98 4.89
N VAL A 124 -0.49 12.13 5.37
CA VAL A 124 -1.67 11.46 4.80
C VAL A 124 -2.42 12.40 3.86
N ALA A 125 -3.11 11.83 2.87
CA ALA A 125 -3.99 12.62 2.01
C ALA A 125 -5.24 13.08 2.79
N THR A 126 -5.66 14.31 2.54
CA THR A 126 -6.91 14.87 3.07
C THR A 126 -8.14 14.20 2.46
N PRO A 127 -9.32 14.21 3.11
CA PRO A 127 -10.55 13.68 2.52
C PRO A 127 -10.87 14.25 1.13
N ALA A 128 -10.61 15.55 0.91
CA ALA A 128 -10.78 16.19 -0.39
C ALA A 128 -9.81 15.68 -1.46
N GLU A 129 -8.53 15.46 -1.12
CA GLU A 129 -7.55 14.86 -2.04
C GLU A 129 -7.92 13.40 -2.38
N MET A 130 -8.42 12.64 -1.40
CA MET A 130 -8.94 11.28 -1.62
C MET A 130 -10.10 11.31 -2.63
N CYS A 131 -11.03 12.24 -2.48
CA CYS A 131 -12.15 12.39 -3.40
C CYS A 131 -11.71 12.88 -4.79
N ALA A 132 -10.74 13.79 -4.88
CA ALA A 132 -10.16 14.21 -6.14
C ALA A 132 -9.46 13.05 -6.88
N ALA A 133 -8.68 12.23 -6.18
CA ALA A 133 -8.04 11.05 -6.77
C ALA A 133 -9.09 10.03 -7.25
N LYS A 134 -10.17 9.82 -6.49
CA LYS A 134 -11.29 8.94 -6.89
C LYS A 134 -12.03 9.44 -8.12
N ALA A 135 -12.29 10.75 -8.20
CA ALA A 135 -12.88 11.40 -9.38
C ALA A 135 -11.97 11.29 -10.61
N GLN A 136 -10.65 11.23 -10.40
CA GLN A 136 -9.66 10.96 -11.45
C GLN A 136 -9.54 9.46 -11.83
N GLY A 137 -10.36 8.60 -11.23
CA GLY A 137 -10.45 7.17 -11.57
C GLY A 137 -9.73 6.23 -10.62
N GLN A 138 -8.98 6.74 -9.63
CA GLN A 138 -8.28 5.89 -8.66
C GLN A 138 -9.25 5.13 -7.74
N THR A 139 -8.89 3.91 -7.38
CA THR A 139 -9.55 3.14 -6.30
C THR A 139 -8.62 3.13 -5.11
N LEU A 140 -9.08 3.53 -3.93
CA LEU A 140 -8.22 3.78 -2.78
C LEU A 140 -8.49 2.78 -1.66
N LEU A 141 -7.48 1.99 -1.31
CA LEU A 141 -7.54 1.00 -0.23
C LEU A 141 -6.63 1.44 0.92
N MET A 142 -7.05 1.23 2.16
CA MET A 142 -6.12 1.31 3.29
C MET A 142 -5.47 -0.07 3.45
N SER A 143 -4.15 -0.16 3.29
CA SER A 143 -3.45 -1.40 3.61
C SER A 143 -3.15 -1.44 5.11
N ILE A 144 -3.44 -2.57 5.74
CA ILE A 144 -3.32 -2.79 7.17
C ILE A 144 -2.21 -3.81 7.37
N GLY A 145 -1.14 -3.42 8.06
CA GLY A 145 0.00 -4.27 8.34
C GLY A 145 1.31 -3.62 7.91
N GLY A 146 2.18 -4.36 7.25
CA GLY A 146 3.55 -3.95 6.93
C GLY A 146 4.57 -4.38 7.98
N ALA A 147 5.86 -4.35 7.62
CA ALA A 147 6.94 -4.96 8.40
C ALA A 147 7.05 -4.47 9.87
N THR A 148 6.59 -3.25 10.15
CA THR A 148 6.70 -2.61 11.48
C THR A 148 5.35 -2.39 12.18
N ALA A 149 4.22 -2.68 11.52
CA ALA A 149 2.89 -2.45 12.06
C ALA A 149 2.17 -3.79 12.28
N GLY A 150 2.42 -4.39 13.43
CA GLY A 150 1.76 -5.61 13.89
C GLY A 150 0.51 -5.32 14.72
N ILE A 151 -0.49 -6.19 14.60
CA ILE A 151 -1.63 -6.25 15.52
C ILE A 151 -1.38 -7.40 16.49
N ASP A 152 -1.60 -7.20 17.79
CA ASP A 152 -1.65 -8.33 18.73
C ASP A 152 -2.92 -9.16 18.49
N LEU A 153 -2.79 -10.15 17.59
CA LEU A 153 -3.85 -11.07 17.25
C LEU A 153 -4.13 -12.12 18.33
N SER A 154 -3.42 -12.11 19.47
CA SER A 154 -3.73 -12.99 20.60
C SER A 154 -4.88 -12.47 21.47
N SER A 155 -5.17 -11.16 21.38
CA SER A 155 -6.15 -10.49 22.25
C SER A 155 -7.41 -10.07 21.50
N ARG A 156 -8.55 -10.61 21.94
CA ARG A 156 -9.86 -10.20 21.41
C ARG A 156 -10.17 -8.73 21.71
N ALA A 157 -9.74 -8.22 22.86
CA ALA A 157 -9.93 -6.81 23.22
C ALA A 157 -9.16 -5.86 22.29
N VAL A 158 -7.94 -6.22 21.89
CA VAL A 158 -7.16 -5.48 20.89
C VAL A 158 -7.88 -5.50 19.54
N ALA A 159 -8.40 -6.66 19.11
CA ALA A 159 -9.17 -6.78 17.88
C ALA A 159 -10.46 -5.94 17.89
N ASP A 160 -11.18 -5.90 19.01
CA ASP A 160 -12.38 -5.07 19.18
C ASP A 160 -12.03 -3.57 19.12
N ARG A 161 -10.96 -3.15 19.81
CA ARG A 161 -10.46 -1.76 19.81
C ARG A 161 -9.98 -1.33 18.43
N PHE A 162 -9.36 -2.24 17.69
CA PHE A 162 -8.97 -2.01 16.31
C PHE A 162 -10.18 -1.68 15.43
N VAL A 163 -11.22 -2.53 15.46
CA VAL A 163 -12.45 -2.29 14.70
C VAL A 163 -13.14 -0.98 15.11
N GLU A 164 -13.15 -0.67 16.41
CA GLU A 164 -13.70 0.58 16.94
C GLU A 164 -13.02 1.81 16.35
N THR A 165 -11.69 1.79 16.21
CA THR A 165 -10.89 2.96 15.84
C THR A 165 -10.65 3.09 14.34
N ILE A 166 -10.52 1.99 13.59
CA ILE A 166 -10.29 2.05 12.14
C ILE A 166 -11.53 2.45 11.34
N VAL A 167 -12.72 1.99 11.74
CA VAL A 167 -13.95 2.23 10.95
C VAL A 167 -14.28 3.73 10.81
N PRO A 168 -14.19 4.57 11.87
CA PRO A 168 -14.33 6.01 11.72
C PRO A 168 -13.32 6.64 10.75
N ILE A 169 -12.06 6.15 10.75
CA ILE A 169 -11.02 6.62 9.83
C ILE A 169 -11.39 6.28 8.38
N LEU A 170 -11.76 5.03 8.11
CA LEU A 170 -12.13 4.57 6.76
C LEU A 170 -13.28 5.42 6.18
N LYS A 171 -14.25 5.78 7.03
CA LYS A 171 -15.38 6.66 6.66
C LYS A 171 -14.93 8.10 6.43
N LYS A 172 -14.16 8.68 7.35
CA LYS A 172 -13.69 10.07 7.28
C LYS A 172 -12.85 10.33 6.03
N TYR A 173 -11.99 9.39 5.63
CA TYR A 173 -11.07 9.53 4.50
C TYR A 173 -11.60 8.91 3.19
N ASN A 174 -12.87 8.51 3.15
CA ASN A 174 -13.56 8.04 1.95
C ASN A 174 -12.88 6.83 1.25
N PHE A 175 -12.29 5.91 2.01
CA PHE A 175 -11.65 4.71 1.44
C PHE A 175 -12.68 3.80 0.72
N ASP A 176 -12.23 3.13 -0.33
CA ASP A 176 -13.03 2.19 -1.13
C ASP A 176 -12.96 0.76 -0.61
N GLY A 177 -11.95 0.44 0.19
CA GLY A 177 -11.75 -0.88 0.77
C GLY A 177 -10.56 -0.94 1.73
N ILE A 178 -10.29 -2.14 2.21
CA ILE A 178 -9.10 -2.50 3.00
C ILE A 178 -8.29 -3.57 2.30
N ASP A 179 -6.99 -3.55 2.53
CA ASP A 179 -6.03 -4.58 2.12
C ASP A 179 -5.38 -5.17 3.38
N ILE A 180 -5.34 -6.51 3.48
CA ILE A 180 -4.82 -7.21 4.66
C ILE A 180 -3.39 -7.70 4.39
N ASP A 181 -2.42 -7.04 5.00
CA ASP A 181 -0.98 -7.26 4.86
C ASP A 181 -0.32 -7.58 6.22
N ILE A 182 -0.96 -8.47 6.99
CA ILE A 182 -0.61 -8.80 8.38
C ILE A 182 0.03 -10.17 8.45
N GLU A 183 1.33 -10.20 8.74
CA GLU A 183 2.09 -11.44 8.90
C GLU A 183 2.49 -11.68 10.35
N THR A 184 2.96 -10.61 11.00
CA THR A 184 3.39 -10.62 12.38
C THR A 184 2.27 -11.08 13.31
N GLY A 185 2.51 -12.18 14.02
CA GLY A 185 1.58 -12.74 15.00
C GLY A 185 0.48 -13.64 14.43
N LEU A 186 0.38 -13.80 13.10
CA LEU A 186 -0.56 -14.74 12.51
C LEU A 186 0.04 -16.15 12.45
N THR A 187 -0.66 -17.11 13.04
CA THR A 187 -0.23 -18.50 13.13
C THR A 187 -1.40 -19.44 12.96
N GLY A 188 -1.19 -20.59 12.32
CA GLY A 188 -2.18 -21.65 12.19
C GLY A 188 -2.21 -22.58 13.39
N SER A 189 -3.36 -23.23 13.60
CA SER A 189 -3.56 -24.26 14.65
C SER A 189 -2.90 -25.61 14.34
N GLY A 190 -2.46 -25.82 13.09
CA GLY A 190 -2.08 -27.13 12.56
C GLY A 190 -3.25 -27.99 12.07
N ASN A 191 -4.50 -27.55 12.26
CA ASN A 191 -5.71 -28.16 11.70
C ASN A 191 -6.49 -27.15 10.84
N ILE A 192 -6.63 -27.37 9.53
CA ILE A 192 -7.28 -26.42 8.61
C ILE A 192 -8.75 -26.17 8.95
N ASN A 193 -9.38 -27.11 9.64
CA ASN A 193 -10.79 -27.04 10.03
C ASN A 193 -10.99 -26.40 11.42
N GLN A 194 -9.92 -25.98 12.08
CA GLN A 194 -9.97 -25.31 13.38
C GLN A 194 -9.11 -24.04 13.35
N LEU A 195 -9.74 -22.88 13.49
CA LEU A 195 -9.00 -21.61 13.57
C LEU A 195 -8.15 -21.56 14.84
N SER A 196 -6.93 -21.05 14.73
CA SER A 196 -6.17 -20.56 15.88
C SER A 196 -6.81 -19.27 16.44
N THR A 197 -6.36 -18.84 17.62
CA THR A 197 -6.75 -17.54 18.18
C THR A 197 -6.43 -16.38 17.23
N SER A 198 -5.24 -16.37 16.62
CA SER A 198 -4.81 -15.29 15.73
C SER A 198 -5.59 -15.27 14.42
N GLN A 199 -5.89 -16.44 13.84
CA GLN A 199 -6.76 -16.55 12.66
C GLN A 199 -8.20 -16.10 12.97
N ALA A 200 -8.74 -16.49 14.13
CA ALA A 200 -10.07 -16.09 14.57
C ALA A 200 -10.18 -14.57 14.80
N ASN A 201 -9.17 -13.96 15.43
CA ASN A 201 -9.14 -12.52 15.66
C ASN A 201 -8.93 -11.70 14.38
N LEU A 202 -8.11 -12.17 13.42
CA LEU A 202 -8.00 -11.51 12.12
C LEU A 202 -9.33 -11.60 11.34
N ILE A 203 -9.99 -12.76 11.37
CA ILE A 203 -11.33 -12.90 10.79
C ILE A 203 -12.33 -11.95 11.47
N HIS A 204 -12.29 -11.82 12.80
CA HIS A 204 -13.13 -10.90 13.55
C HIS A 204 -12.90 -9.43 13.15
N ILE A 205 -11.64 -9.02 12.97
CA ILE A 205 -11.30 -7.68 12.48
C ILE A 205 -11.92 -7.44 11.10
N ILE A 206 -11.71 -8.35 10.15
CA ILE A 206 -12.22 -8.21 8.79
C ILE A 206 -13.75 -8.14 8.80
N ASP A 207 -14.43 -9.07 9.47
CA ASP A 207 -15.89 -9.07 9.58
C ASP A 207 -16.41 -7.79 10.24
N GLY A 208 -15.77 -7.35 11.33
CA GLY A 208 -16.14 -6.15 12.08
C GLY A 208 -16.03 -4.87 11.26
N VAL A 209 -15.00 -4.76 10.40
CA VAL A 209 -14.89 -3.66 9.44
C VAL A 209 -15.96 -3.78 8.36
N LEU A 210 -16.05 -4.92 7.68
CA LEU A 210 -16.97 -5.10 6.55
C LEU A 210 -18.45 -4.93 6.95
N ALA A 211 -18.83 -5.32 8.17
CA ALA A 211 -20.18 -5.14 8.69
C ALA A 211 -20.57 -3.67 8.92
N LYS A 212 -19.58 -2.77 9.09
CA LYS A 212 -19.79 -1.34 9.33
C LYS A 212 -19.56 -0.46 8.09
N MET A 213 -19.22 -1.08 6.96
CA MET A 213 -18.97 -0.43 5.68
C MET A 213 -20.03 -0.83 4.63
N PRO A 214 -20.23 -0.05 3.55
CA PRO A 214 -21.19 -0.38 2.50
C PRO A 214 -20.92 -1.76 1.87
N PRO A 215 -21.94 -2.45 1.34
CA PRO A 215 -21.78 -3.80 0.77
C PRO A 215 -20.72 -3.91 -0.33
N GLN A 216 -20.51 -2.85 -1.10
CA GLN A 216 -19.50 -2.80 -2.15
C GLN A 216 -18.07 -2.51 -1.65
N PHE A 217 -17.85 -2.29 -0.36
CA PHE A 217 -16.53 -1.99 0.20
C PHE A 217 -15.55 -3.16 0.01
N GLY A 218 -14.35 -2.85 -0.44
CA GLY A 218 -13.37 -3.83 -0.90
C GLY A 218 -12.59 -4.55 0.19
N LEU A 219 -12.22 -5.79 -0.13
CA LEU A 219 -11.31 -6.62 0.64
C LEU A 219 -10.28 -7.26 -0.30
N THR A 220 -9.02 -6.92 -0.10
CA THR A 220 -7.86 -7.56 -0.74
C THR A 220 -6.92 -8.10 0.33
N MET A 221 -5.98 -8.96 -0.05
CA MET A 221 -5.04 -9.59 0.90
C MET A 221 -3.68 -9.78 0.25
N ALA A 222 -2.62 -9.38 0.94
CA ALA A 222 -1.25 -9.40 0.45
C ALA A 222 -0.32 -10.32 1.27
N PRO A 223 -0.68 -11.57 1.60
CA PRO A 223 0.22 -12.42 2.38
C PRO A 223 1.48 -12.81 1.59
N GLU A 224 2.58 -13.07 2.29
CA GLU A 224 3.74 -13.80 1.78
C GLU A 224 3.41 -15.26 1.43
N THR A 225 4.26 -15.86 0.58
CA THR A 225 4.03 -17.20 0.01
C THR A 225 3.96 -18.30 1.07
N ALA A 226 4.77 -18.19 2.14
CA ALA A 226 4.79 -19.14 3.24
C ALA A 226 3.40 -19.28 3.90
N TYR A 227 2.69 -18.16 4.06
CA TYR A 227 1.37 -18.11 4.69
C TYR A 227 0.25 -18.70 3.84
N VAL A 228 0.50 -18.98 2.55
CA VAL A 228 -0.51 -19.48 1.61
C VAL A 228 -0.03 -20.79 0.98
N THR A 229 0.69 -20.71 -0.14
CA THR A 229 1.13 -21.88 -0.92
C THR A 229 2.19 -22.68 -0.20
N GLY A 230 2.96 -22.08 0.73
CA GLY A 230 3.84 -22.81 1.64
C GLY A 230 3.12 -23.87 2.47
N GLY A 231 1.80 -23.74 2.65
CA GLY A 231 0.94 -24.77 3.22
C GLY A 231 1.05 -26.14 2.52
N SER A 232 1.44 -26.16 1.23
CA SER A 232 1.65 -27.40 0.46
C SER A 232 2.87 -28.20 0.92
N VAL A 233 3.85 -27.53 1.55
CA VAL A 233 5.04 -28.16 2.14
C VAL A 233 4.69 -28.69 3.53
N VAL A 234 4.09 -27.83 4.36
CA VAL A 234 3.66 -28.15 5.72
C VAL A 234 2.53 -27.21 6.11
N TYR A 235 1.53 -27.70 6.86
CA TYR A 235 0.47 -26.87 7.41
C TYR A 235 0.61 -26.74 8.92
N GLY A 236 0.95 -25.54 9.41
CA GLY A 236 1.16 -25.24 10.82
C GLY A 236 2.12 -24.08 11.07
N SER A 237 2.04 -23.45 12.25
CA SER A 237 2.72 -22.17 12.52
C SER A 237 2.35 -21.16 11.41
N ILE A 238 3.31 -20.41 10.85
CA ILE A 238 3.03 -19.48 9.74
C ILE A 238 2.63 -20.20 8.45
N TRP A 239 3.05 -21.45 8.25
CA TRP A 239 2.91 -22.15 6.97
C TRP A 239 1.45 -22.49 6.69
N GLY A 240 0.88 -21.81 5.69
CA GLY A 240 -0.54 -21.90 5.33
C GLY A 240 -1.49 -21.15 6.28
N ALA A 241 -1.01 -20.30 7.20
CA ALA A 241 -1.87 -19.66 8.20
C ALA A 241 -2.95 -18.73 7.62
N TYR A 242 -2.79 -18.22 6.40
CA TYR A 242 -3.82 -17.43 5.72
C TYR A 242 -4.90 -18.29 5.04
N LEU A 243 -4.67 -19.58 4.81
CA LEU A 243 -5.56 -20.43 4.02
C LEU A 243 -7.02 -20.48 4.49
N PRO A 244 -7.35 -20.64 5.79
CA PRO A 244 -8.75 -20.64 6.21
C PRO A 244 -9.41 -19.26 6.06
N ILE A 245 -8.63 -18.18 6.16
CA ILE A 245 -9.07 -16.80 5.99
C ILE A 245 -9.38 -16.55 4.51
N ILE A 246 -8.44 -16.87 3.62
CA ILE A 246 -8.62 -16.78 2.15
C ILE A 246 -9.83 -17.61 1.74
N LYS A 247 -9.93 -18.86 2.20
CA LYS A 247 -11.07 -19.74 1.90
C LYS A 247 -12.39 -19.08 2.24
N LYS A 248 -12.54 -18.57 3.47
CA LYS A 248 -13.79 -17.92 3.92
C LYS A 248 -14.23 -16.81 2.97
N TYR A 249 -13.33 -15.90 2.62
CA TYR A 249 -13.68 -14.73 1.81
C TYR A 249 -13.71 -14.98 0.30
N ALA A 250 -12.98 -15.99 -0.18
CA ALA A 250 -13.12 -16.48 -1.55
C ALA A 250 -14.49 -17.14 -1.75
N ASP A 251 -14.90 -18.03 -0.82
CA ASP A 251 -16.14 -18.81 -0.90
C ASP A 251 -17.39 -17.94 -0.74
N ASN A 252 -17.36 -16.94 0.17
CA ASN A 252 -18.49 -16.03 0.36
C ASN A 252 -18.53 -14.85 -0.63
N GLY A 253 -17.56 -14.79 -1.56
CA GLY A 253 -17.49 -13.76 -2.61
C GLY A 253 -17.04 -12.38 -2.17
N ARG A 254 -16.63 -12.17 -0.90
CA ARG A 254 -16.17 -10.85 -0.41
C ARG A 254 -14.76 -10.49 -0.84
N LEU A 255 -13.89 -11.48 -1.09
CA LEU A 255 -12.54 -11.24 -1.58
C LEU A 255 -12.60 -10.67 -3.00
N TRP A 256 -12.14 -9.43 -3.19
CA TRP A 256 -12.00 -8.83 -4.51
C TRP A 256 -10.92 -9.54 -5.32
N TRP A 257 -9.74 -9.70 -4.73
CA TRP A 257 -8.64 -10.52 -5.23
C TRP A 257 -7.60 -10.79 -4.14
N LEU A 258 -6.76 -11.79 -4.38
CA LEU A 258 -5.55 -12.07 -3.62
C LEU A 258 -4.35 -11.48 -4.37
N ASN A 259 -3.60 -10.61 -3.68
CA ASN A 259 -2.39 -9.95 -4.16
C ASN A 259 -1.16 -10.49 -3.41
N MET A 260 -1.04 -11.82 -3.37
CA MET A 260 0.04 -12.55 -2.68
C MET A 260 1.42 -12.10 -3.17
N GLN A 261 2.36 -11.96 -2.25
CA GLN A 261 3.70 -11.41 -2.49
C GLN A 261 4.62 -12.46 -3.12
N TYR A 262 4.97 -12.32 -4.39
CA TYR A 262 5.84 -13.27 -5.10
C TYR A 262 7.31 -12.87 -4.97
N TYR A 263 7.72 -12.54 -3.75
CA TYR A 263 9.06 -12.05 -3.39
C TYR A 263 9.39 -12.39 -1.94
N ASN A 264 10.62 -12.09 -1.50
CA ASN A 264 11.16 -12.33 -0.16
C ASN A 264 11.17 -13.79 0.34
N GLY A 265 10.83 -14.75 -0.51
CA GLY A 265 10.84 -16.17 -0.16
C GLY A 265 10.81 -17.08 -1.39
N SER A 266 10.61 -18.38 -1.16
CA SER A 266 10.42 -19.34 -2.24
C SER A 266 9.01 -19.25 -2.83
N MET A 267 8.86 -19.71 -4.06
CA MET A 267 7.58 -19.86 -4.75
C MET A 267 7.15 -21.32 -4.68
N TYR A 268 6.02 -21.62 -4.04
CA TYR A 268 5.59 -23.00 -3.81
C TYR A 268 4.51 -23.41 -4.82
N GLY A 269 4.64 -24.63 -5.33
CA GLY A 269 3.59 -25.30 -6.08
C GLY A 269 2.61 -26.03 -5.17
N CYS A 270 1.70 -26.80 -5.76
CA CYS A 270 0.64 -27.51 -5.03
C CYS A 270 1.07 -28.84 -4.43
N SER A 271 2.28 -29.32 -4.73
CA SER A 271 2.75 -30.65 -4.34
C SER A 271 3.96 -30.58 -3.39
N GLY A 272 4.14 -29.45 -2.70
CA GLY A 272 5.31 -29.20 -1.83
C GLY A 272 6.59 -28.89 -2.60
N ASP A 273 6.49 -28.69 -3.91
CA ASP A 273 7.54 -28.22 -4.80
C ASP A 273 7.86 -26.75 -4.57
N SER A 274 9.13 -26.37 -4.79
CA SER A 274 9.65 -25.02 -4.53
C SER A 274 10.45 -24.52 -5.71
N TYR A 275 10.26 -23.26 -6.05
CA TYR A 275 10.91 -22.54 -7.15
C TYR A 275 11.48 -21.20 -6.67
N SER A 276 12.44 -20.66 -7.41
CA SER A 276 13.03 -19.36 -7.08
C SER A 276 12.08 -18.21 -7.41
N ALA A 277 11.98 -17.25 -6.50
CA ALA A 277 11.41 -15.93 -6.79
C ALA A 277 12.18 -15.24 -7.93
N GLY A 278 11.55 -14.30 -8.62
CA GLY A 278 12.16 -13.61 -9.76
C GLY A 278 12.19 -14.40 -11.07
N THR A 279 11.51 -15.56 -11.13
CA THR A 279 11.47 -16.44 -12.31
C THR A 279 10.05 -16.62 -12.85
N VAL A 280 9.91 -16.79 -14.16
CA VAL A 280 8.61 -17.13 -14.79
C VAL A 280 8.08 -18.45 -14.23
N GLN A 281 8.94 -19.44 -14.01
CA GLN A 281 8.55 -20.73 -13.46
C GLN A 281 7.94 -20.61 -12.06
N GLY A 282 8.58 -19.86 -11.17
CA GLY A 282 8.06 -19.62 -9.82
C GLY A 282 6.74 -18.85 -9.84
N PHE A 283 6.64 -17.82 -10.69
CA PHE A 283 5.39 -17.10 -10.90
C PHE A 283 4.26 -18.06 -11.35
N THR A 284 4.55 -18.90 -12.35
CA THR A 284 3.55 -19.81 -12.91
C THR A 284 3.10 -20.85 -11.90
N ALA A 285 4.03 -21.48 -11.19
CA ALA A 285 3.72 -22.53 -10.21
C ALA A 285 2.78 -22.06 -9.10
N GLN A 286 3.01 -20.87 -8.55
CA GLN A 286 2.16 -20.28 -7.51
C GLN A 286 0.76 -19.99 -8.02
N THR A 287 0.70 -19.31 -9.16
CA THR A 287 -0.55 -18.81 -9.75
C THR A 287 -1.44 -19.98 -10.21
N ASP A 288 -0.83 -21.00 -10.82
CA ASP A 288 -1.52 -22.22 -11.23
C ASP A 288 -1.96 -23.06 -10.03
N CYS A 289 -1.17 -23.10 -8.96
CA CYS A 289 -1.57 -23.80 -7.75
C CYS A 289 -2.81 -23.16 -7.12
N LEU A 290 -2.83 -21.83 -6.99
CA LEU A 290 -3.99 -21.10 -6.48
C LEU A 290 -5.24 -21.28 -7.36
N ASP A 291 -5.10 -21.25 -8.68
CA ASP A 291 -6.22 -21.50 -9.58
C ASP A 291 -6.66 -22.96 -9.48
N LYS A 292 -5.77 -23.94 -9.61
CA LYS A 292 -6.11 -25.37 -9.49
C LYS A 292 -6.84 -25.68 -8.19
N GLY A 293 -6.39 -25.07 -7.10
CA GLY A 293 -6.86 -25.28 -5.74
C GLY A 293 -5.83 -26.07 -4.94
N LEU A 294 -5.36 -25.47 -3.85
CA LEU A 294 -4.48 -26.11 -2.88
C LEU A 294 -5.32 -26.97 -1.93
N VAL A 295 -4.94 -28.23 -1.74
CA VAL A 295 -5.66 -29.16 -0.86
C VAL A 295 -4.85 -29.41 0.41
N ILE A 296 -5.36 -28.98 1.55
CA ILE A 296 -4.76 -29.19 2.87
C ILE A 296 -5.73 -30.01 3.71
N GLN A 297 -5.30 -31.17 4.23
CA GLN A 297 -6.10 -32.00 5.14
C GLN A 297 -7.55 -32.23 4.65
N GLY A 298 -7.72 -32.45 3.34
CA GLY A 298 -9.02 -32.65 2.68
C GLY A 298 -9.78 -31.38 2.31
N THR A 299 -9.37 -30.21 2.78
CA THR A 299 -9.98 -28.92 2.46
C THR A 299 -9.32 -28.30 1.23
N THR A 300 -10.12 -27.98 0.22
CA THR A 300 -9.65 -27.27 -0.99
C THR A 300 -9.81 -25.76 -0.83
N ILE A 301 -8.73 -25.02 -1.12
CA ILE A 301 -8.67 -23.56 -1.16
C ILE A 301 -8.32 -23.15 -2.59
N ARG A 302 -9.26 -22.50 -3.29
CA ARG A 302 -9.11 -22.06 -4.68
C ARG A 302 -9.28 -20.55 -4.81
N VAL A 303 -8.33 -19.90 -5.49
CA VAL A 303 -8.44 -18.51 -5.92
C VAL A 303 -8.33 -18.49 -7.44
N PRO A 304 -9.44 -18.30 -8.18
CA PRO A 304 -9.40 -18.30 -9.64
C PRO A 304 -8.53 -17.18 -10.21
N TYR A 305 -7.97 -17.35 -11.41
CA TYR A 305 -7.09 -16.35 -12.04
C TYR A 305 -7.68 -14.92 -12.07
N ASP A 306 -8.99 -14.77 -12.28
CA ASP A 306 -9.67 -13.47 -12.31
C ASP A 306 -9.87 -12.81 -10.93
N LYS A 307 -9.37 -13.47 -9.88
CA LYS A 307 -9.21 -12.98 -8.50
C LYS A 307 -7.74 -13.02 -8.05
N GLN A 308 -6.77 -13.17 -8.95
CA GLN A 308 -5.35 -13.13 -8.63
C GLN A 308 -4.69 -11.87 -9.17
N VAL A 309 -3.97 -11.15 -8.30
CA VAL A 309 -3.20 -9.93 -8.61
C VAL A 309 -1.77 -10.11 -8.07
N PRO A 310 -0.94 -11.02 -8.64
CA PRO A 310 0.38 -11.33 -8.09
C PRO A 310 1.23 -10.09 -7.80
N GLY A 311 1.81 -10.05 -6.60
CA GLY A 311 2.64 -8.95 -6.11
C GLY A 311 4.10 -9.13 -6.49
N LEU A 312 4.73 -8.09 -7.06
CA LEU A 312 6.11 -8.12 -7.51
C LEU A 312 6.88 -6.87 -7.04
N PRO A 313 8.19 -6.97 -6.73
CA PRO A 313 9.01 -5.80 -6.44
C PRO A 313 9.10 -4.92 -7.69
N ALA A 314 8.87 -3.61 -7.54
CA ALA A 314 8.90 -2.66 -8.66
C ALA A 314 10.28 -2.59 -9.33
N GLN A 315 11.34 -2.77 -8.54
CA GLN A 315 12.73 -2.72 -9.00
C GLN A 315 13.66 -3.46 -8.01
N PRO A 316 14.94 -3.69 -8.36
CA PRO A 316 15.92 -4.20 -7.40
C PRO A 316 16.00 -3.33 -6.14
N GLY A 317 16.03 -3.97 -4.97
CA GLY A 317 16.04 -3.29 -3.67
C GLY A 317 14.66 -3.15 -3.02
N ALA A 318 13.57 -3.18 -3.80
CA ALA A 318 12.20 -3.15 -3.28
C ALA A 318 11.77 -4.49 -2.64
N GLY A 319 12.56 -5.55 -2.80
CA GLY A 319 12.32 -6.88 -2.28
C GLY A 319 13.21 -7.92 -2.96
N GLY A 320 13.44 -9.05 -2.31
CA GLY A 320 14.16 -10.19 -2.89
C GLY A 320 13.31 -10.91 -3.95
N GLY A 321 13.86 -11.21 -5.11
CA GLY A 321 13.08 -11.84 -6.20
C GLY A 321 12.48 -10.85 -7.20
N TYR A 322 13.12 -9.69 -7.40
CA TYR A 322 12.80 -8.79 -8.50
C TYR A 322 12.71 -9.53 -9.85
N THR A 323 11.65 -9.25 -10.60
CA THR A 323 11.40 -9.80 -11.94
C THR A 323 11.51 -8.66 -12.95
N SER A 324 12.39 -8.78 -13.95
CA SER A 324 12.54 -7.73 -14.96
C SER A 324 11.26 -7.53 -15.78
N PRO A 325 11.01 -6.34 -16.36
CA PRO A 325 9.85 -6.10 -17.22
C PRO A 325 9.66 -7.16 -18.31
N SER A 326 10.74 -7.65 -18.92
CA SER A 326 10.69 -8.74 -19.92
C SER A 326 10.16 -10.06 -19.35
N LEU A 327 10.58 -10.44 -18.15
CA LEU A 327 10.09 -11.66 -17.48
C LEU A 327 8.66 -11.47 -16.96
N VAL A 328 8.30 -10.27 -16.48
CA VAL A 328 6.91 -9.92 -16.13
C VAL A 328 6.00 -10.09 -17.34
N SER A 329 6.42 -9.60 -18.51
CA SER A 329 5.68 -9.75 -19.77
C SER A 329 5.53 -11.21 -20.18
N GLN A 330 6.58 -12.02 -20.05
CA GLN A 330 6.49 -13.46 -20.32
C GLN A 330 5.50 -14.16 -19.39
N ALA A 331 5.60 -13.91 -18.08
CA ALA A 331 4.70 -14.48 -17.08
C ALA A 331 3.26 -14.04 -17.27
N TRP A 332 3.00 -12.75 -17.54
CA TRP A 332 1.66 -12.23 -17.80
C TRP A 332 1.04 -12.83 -19.06
N ASN A 333 1.79 -12.87 -20.17
CA ASN A 333 1.28 -13.35 -21.45
C ASN A 333 0.96 -14.85 -21.43
N HIS A 334 1.63 -15.63 -20.58
CA HIS A 334 1.28 -17.04 -20.34
C HIS A 334 -0.20 -17.23 -19.98
N TYR A 335 -0.79 -16.27 -19.26
CA TYR A 335 -2.19 -16.34 -18.82
C TYR A 335 -3.21 -15.82 -19.83
N ALA A 336 -2.78 -15.32 -21.00
CA ALA A 336 -3.65 -14.83 -22.06
C ALA A 336 -4.80 -13.91 -21.56
N GLY A 337 -4.48 -12.99 -20.64
CA GLY A 337 -5.43 -12.04 -20.08
C GLY A 337 -6.40 -12.60 -19.03
N ARG A 338 -6.19 -13.81 -18.49
CA ARG A 338 -7.04 -14.40 -17.44
C ARG A 338 -6.81 -13.78 -16.04
N LEU A 339 -5.61 -13.28 -15.77
CA LEU A 339 -5.27 -12.66 -14.47
C LEU A 339 -6.04 -11.36 -14.21
N LYS A 340 -6.42 -11.08 -12.96
CA LYS A 340 -7.09 -9.82 -12.59
C LYS A 340 -6.19 -8.61 -12.78
N GLY A 341 -4.90 -8.75 -12.51
CA GLY A 341 -3.95 -7.65 -12.55
C GLY A 341 -2.58 -8.03 -11.98
N LEU A 342 -1.80 -7.01 -11.66
CA LEU A 342 -0.54 -7.14 -10.93
C LEU A 342 -0.51 -6.12 -9.79
N MET A 343 0.18 -6.47 -8.71
CA MET A 343 0.46 -5.59 -7.59
C MET A 343 1.97 -5.31 -7.55
N THR A 344 2.37 -4.15 -7.05
CA THR A 344 3.78 -3.91 -6.74
C THR A 344 4.01 -3.21 -5.40
N TRP A 345 5.05 -3.70 -4.72
CA TRP A 345 5.80 -2.91 -3.75
C TRP A 345 6.97 -2.24 -4.47
N SER A 346 6.97 -0.92 -4.64
CA SER A 346 5.88 0.03 -4.39
C SER A 346 5.76 0.99 -5.56
N LEU A 347 4.66 1.76 -5.61
CA LEU A 347 4.48 2.87 -6.55
C LEU A 347 5.67 3.84 -6.48
N ASN A 348 6.13 4.18 -5.27
CA ASN A 348 7.20 5.13 -5.04
C ASN A 348 8.55 4.57 -5.49
N TRP A 349 8.79 3.28 -5.23
CA TRP A 349 9.95 2.57 -5.79
C TRP A 349 9.91 2.62 -7.32
N ASP A 350 8.78 2.32 -7.97
CA ASP A 350 8.69 2.42 -9.43
C ASP A 350 8.92 3.84 -9.96
N GLY A 351 8.35 4.86 -9.29
CA GLY A 351 8.52 6.26 -9.62
C GLY A 351 9.99 6.73 -9.60
N SER A 352 10.80 6.19 -8.68
CA SER A 352 12.24 6.47 -8.63
C SER A 352 13.06 5.82 -9.76
N ARG A 353 12.45 4.87 -10.49
CA ARG A 353 13.06 4.18 -11.63
C ARG A 353 12.31 4.42 -12.93
N ASN A 354 11.85 5.66 -13.14
CA ASN A 354 11.18 6.09 -14.37
C ASN A 354 9.99 5.19 -14.75
N TRP A 355 9.26 4.67 -13.75
CA TRP A 355 7.99 3.97 -13.96
C TRP A 355 8.08 2.71 -14.82
N THR A 356 9.25 2.04 -14.83
CA THR A 356 9.51 0.87 -15.68
C THR A 356 8.54 -0.28 -15.45
N PHE A 357 8.06 -0.49 -14.23
CA PHE A 357 7.08 -1.52 -13.93
C PHE A 357 5.69 -1.07 -14.40
N GLY A 358 5.26 0.12 -14.00
CA GLY A 358 3.94 0.66 -14.32
C GLY A 358 3.69 0.76 -15.82
N ASP A 359 4.63 1.30 -16.59
CA ASP A 359 4.52 1.43 -18.05
C ASP A 359 4.45 0.07 -18.74
N ASN A 360 5.24 -0.90 -18.27
CA ASN A 360 5.20 -2.27 -18.80
C ASN A 360 3.83 -2.91 -18.56
N VAL A 361 3.32 -2.86 -17.33
CA VAL A 361 2.03 -3.46 -16.99
C VAL A 361 0.87 -2.74 -17.67
N LYS A 362 0.94 -1.41 -17.80
CA LYS A 362 -0.04 -0.61 -18.55
C LYS A 362 -0.13 -1.06 -20.00
N ALA A 363 1.01 -1.23 -20.67
CA ALA A 363 1.06 -1.73 -22.05
C ALA A 363 0.51 -3.15 -22.17
N LEU A 364 0.87 -4.06 -21.26
CA LEU A 364 0.36 -5.44 -21.22
C LEU A 364 -1.15 -5.54 -21.00
N GLN A 365 -1.75 -4.54 -20.36
CA GLN A 365 -3.19 -4.45 -20.11
C GLN A 365 -3.95 -3.66 -21.19
N GLY A 366 -3.25 -3.05 -22.17
CA GLY A 366 -3.85 -2.26 -23.23
C GLY A 366 -4.56 -0.99 -22.76
N ARG A 367 -4.00 -0.31 -21.74
CA ARG A 367 -4.60 0.89 -21.10
C ARG A 367 -3.84 2.18 -21.34
#